data_AF-A0A7C4JQL7-F1
#
_entry.id   AF-A0A7C4JQL7-F1
#
_cell.length_a   1.000
_cell.length_b   1.000
_cell.length_c   1.000
_cell.angle_alpha   90.00
_cell.angle_beta   90.00
_cell.angle_gamma   90.00
#
_symmetry.space_group_name_H-M   'P 1'
#
loop_
_entity.id
_entity.type
_entity.pdbx_description
1 polymer ?
#
loop_
_entity_poly.entity_id
_entity_poly.type
_entity_poly.pdbx_seq_one_letter_code
_entity_poly.pdbx_strand_id
1 'polypeptide(L)'
;MFSFKEILKELNLPPEVKKSIIALELAQKNWEKVIHPDFSKKTKPYSFNHGTLIIEVPNHYYLQILSSQALEILERLESFVPSDLKPLFKNLKFIINPSLEKET
;
A
#
# COMPACT_ATOMS: atom_id res chain seq x y z
N MET A 1 8.40 -17.87 18.85
CA MET A 1 8.28 -16.44 18.54
C MET A 1 6.98 -16.29 17.76
N PHE A 2 5.95 -15.67 18.33
CA PHE A 2 4.64 -15.57 17.68
C PHE A 2 4.75 -14.73 16.41
N SER A 3 4.19 -15.23 15.31
CA SER A 3 4.07 -14.48 14.06
C SER A 3 3.09 -13.32 14.26
N PHE A 4 3.34 -12.16 13.66
CA PHE A 4 2.40 -11.02 13.70
C PHE A 4 0.98 -11.42 13.26
N LYS A 5 0.87 -12.41 12.36
CA LYS A 5 -0.42 -12.99 11.93
C LYS A 5 -1.14 -13.78 13.03
N GLU A 6 -0.39 -14.40 13.95
CA GLU A 6 -0.96 -15.13 15.09
C GLU A 6 -1.49 -14.14 16.14
N ILE A 7 -0.74 -13.07 16.41
CA ILE A 7 -1.15 -11.99 17.33
C ILE A 7 -2.44 -11.30 16.84
N LEU A 8 -2.59 -11.06 15.53
CA LEU A 8 -3.81 -10.48 14.96
C LEU A 8 -5.04 -11.39 15.04
N LYS A 9 -4.84 -12.71 15.08
CA LYS A 9 -5.93 -13.67 15.27
C LYS A 9 -6.39 -13.69 16.72
N GLU A 10 -5.46 -13.57 17.67
CA GLU A 10 -5.74 -13.54 19.10
C GLU A 10 -6.34 -12.21 19.57
N LEU A 11 -5.98 -11.10 18.91
CA LEU A 11 -6.62 -9.81 19.17
C LEU A 11 -8.04 -9.77 18.57
N ASN A 12 -9.03 -9.43 19.41
CA ASN A 12 -10.41 -9.11 19.02
C ASN A 12 -10.48 -7.75 18.30
N LEU A 13 -9.74 -7.60 17.20
CA LEU A 13 -9.79 -6.41 16.37
C LEU A 13 -11.07 -6.39 15.53
N PRO A 14 -11.65 -5.20 15.27
CA PRO A 14 -12.73 -5.05 14.32
C PRO A 14 -12.35 -5.63 12.95
N PRO A 15 -13.29 -6.27 12.22
CA PRO A 15 -13.02 -6.86 10.91
C PRO A 15 -12.39 -5.86 9.91
N GLU A 16 -12.77 -4.59 9.98
CA GLU A 16 -12.23 -3.52 9.13
C GLU A 16 -10.75 -3.23 9.42
N VAL A 17 -10.35 -3.29 10.69
CA VAL A 17 -8.95 -3.12 11.09
C VAL A 17 -8.13 -4.29 10.59
N LYS A 18 -8.64 -5.53 10.73
CA LYS A 18 -7.98 -6.73 10.19
C LYS A 18 -7.79 -6.65 8.67
N LYS A 19 -8.83 -6.23 7.92
CA LYS A 19 -8.74 -6.01 6.47
C LYS A 19 -7.70 -4.95 6.12
N SER A 20 -7.66 -3.86 6.87
CA SER A 20 -6.73 -2.76 6.61
C SER A 20 -5.27 -3.18 6.82
N ILE A 21 -5.01 -3.98 7.86
CA ILE A 21 -3.68 -4.53 8.13
C ILE A 21 -3.26 -5.50 7.02
N ILE A 22 -4.15 -6.41 6.60
CA ILE A 22 -3.88 -7.35 5.50
C ILE A 22 -3.58 -6.59 4.20
N ALA A 23 -4.39 -5.59 3.87
CA ALA A 23 -4.20 -4.77 2.67
C ALA A 23 -2.86 -4.03 2.69
N LEU A 24 -2.51 -3.41 3.82
CA LEU A 24 -1.24 -2.70 3.97
C LEU A 24 -0.05 -3.66 3.90
N GLU A 25 -0.12 -4.82 4.56
CA GLU A 25 0.94 -5.85 4.51
C GLU A 25 1.16 -6.35 3.08
N LEU A 26 0.07 -6.60 2.33
CA LEU A 26 0.14 -6.99 0.92
C LEU A 26 0.79 -5.91 0.05
N ALA A 27 0.38 -4.65 0.24
CA ALA A 27 0.92 -3.53 -0.52
C ALA A 27 2.42 -3.35 -0.25
N GLN A 28 2.84 -3.38 1.03
CA GLN A 28 4.25 -3.22 1.41
C GLN A 28 5.13 -4.36 0.88
N LYS A 29 4.68 -5.62 1.00
CA LYS A 29 5.44 -6.79 0.56
C LYS A 29 5.64 -6.86 -0.95
N ASN A 30 4.70 -6.33 -1.73
CA ASN A 30 4.73 -6.41 -3.19
C ASN A 30 5.04 -5.07 -3.85
N TRP A 31 5.40 -4.04 -3.08
CA TRP A 31 5.53 -2.67 -3.59
C TRP A 31 6.51 -2.54 -4.76
N GLU A 32 7.67 -3.17 -4.64
CA GLU A 32 8.71 -3.18 -5.70
C GLU A 32 8.26 -3.86 -7.00
N LYS A 33 7.24 -4.73 -6.94
CA LYS A 33 6.66 -5.40 -8.12
C LYS A 33 5.50 -4.61 -8.72
N VAL A 34 4.84 -3.79 -7.91
CA VAL A 34 3.72 -2.94 -8.32
C VAL A 34 4.25 -1.71 -9.05
N ILE A 35 5.27 -1.06 -8.50
CA ILE A 35 5.80 0.22 -8.95
C ILE A 35 7.10 0.04 -9.74
N HIS A 36 7.38 0.96 -10.67
CA HIS A 36 8.66 0.97 -11.39
C HIS A 36 9.84 1.06 -10.40
N PRO A 37 10.95 0.32 -10.62
CA PRO A 37 12.10 0.30 -9.71
C PRO A 37 12.67 1.68 -9.34
N ASP A 38 12.60 2.65 -10.26
CA ASP A 38 13.09 4.01 -10.03
C ASP A 38 12.28 4.80 -8.99
N PHE A 39 11.02 4.42 -8.78
CA PHE A 39 10.12 5.06 -7.81
C PHE A 39 9.94 4.23 -6.53
N SER A 40 10.13 2.90 -6.59
CA SER A 40 9.90 2.01 -5.44
C SER A 40 10.80 2.34 -4.23
N LYS A 41 12.02 2.84 -4.47
CA LYS A 41 12.96 3.22 -3.39
C LYS A 41 12.59 4.50 -2.66
N LYS A 42 11.82 5.38 -3.32
CA LYS A 42 11.49 6.72 -2.80
C LYS A 42 10.02 6.89 -2.47
N THR A 43 9.22 5.86 -2.65
CA THR A 43 7.78 5.89 -2.36
C THR A 43 7.43 4.67 -1.54
N LYS A 44 6.43 4.77 -0.67
CA LYS A 44 6.03 3.62 0.16
C LYS A 44 4.54 3.62 0.49
N PRO A 45 3.91 2.45 0.59
CA PRO A 45 2.57 2.33 1.16
C PRO A 45 2.63 2.66 2.66
N TYR A 46 1.86 3.67 3.06
CA TYR A 46 1.87 4.20 4.42
C TYR A 46 0.71 3.69 5.26
N SER A 47 -0.51 3.76 4.73
CA SER A 47 -1.70 3.33 5.45
C SER A 47 -2.80 2.90 4.50
N PHE A 48 -3.79 2.19 5.00
CA PHE A 48 -4.94 1.77 4.20
C PHE A 48 -6.22 2.00 4.98
N ASN A 49 -7.17 2.72 4.38
CA ASN A 49 -8.43 3.08 5.01
C ASN A 49 -9.59 2.88 4.03
N HIS A 50 -10.56 2.06 4.39
CA HIS A 50 -11.82 1.88 3.64
C HIS A 50 -11.63 1.62 2.12
N GLY A 51 -10.66 0.78 1.74
CA GLY A 51 -10.37 0.50 0.33
C GLY A 51 -9.40 1.48 -0.32
N THR A 52 -8.98 2.53 0.38
CA THR A 52 -8.03 3.53 -0.13
C THR A 52 -6.64 3.25 0.42
N LEU A 53 -5.68 2.95 -0.46
CA LEU A 53 -4.27 2.88 -0.10
C LEU A 53 -3.66 4.28 -0.13
N ILE A 54 -3.07 4.70 0.98
CA ILE A 54 -2.34 5.95 1.09
C ILE A 54 -0.85 5.65 0.88
N ILE A 55 -0.25 6.34 -0.08
CA ILE A 55 1.14 6.18 -0.50
C ILE A 55 1.87 7.48 -0.22
N GLU A 56 3.02 7.39 0.45
CA GLU A 56 3.92 8.52 0.61
C GLU A 56 4.82 8.68 -0.61
N VAL A 57 4.96 9.92 -1.06
CA VAL A 57 5.81 10.32 -2.18
C VAL A 57 6.68 11.52 -1.76
N PRO A 58 7.89 11.70 -2.29
CA PRO A 58 8.82 12.72 -1.78
C PRO A 58 8.39 14.15 -2.16
N ASN A 59 7.82 14.34 -3.35
CA ASN A 59 7.47 15.65 -3.89
C ASN A 59 6.40 15.57 -5.00
N HIS A 60 6.05 16.72 -5.58
CA HIS A 60 5.02 16.83 -6.61
C HIS A 60 5.35 16.08 -7.92
N TYR A 61 6.62 15.93 -8.29
CA TYR A 61 7.02 15.20 -9.49
C TYR A 61 6.61 13.72 -9.39
N TYR A 62 6.93 13.08 -8.27
CA TYR A 62 6.55 11.69 -8.01
C TYR A 62 5.03 11.55 -7.89
N LEU A 63 4.37 12.52 -7.25
CA LEU A 63 2.91 12.53 -7.16
C LEU A 63 2.27 12.53 -8.55
N GLN A 64 2.70 13.40 -9.46
CA GLN A 64 2.13 13.50 -10.80
C GLN A 64 2.31 12.22 -11.60
N ILE A 65 3.51 11.63 -11.56
CA ILE A 65 3.81 10.38 -12.28
C ILE A 65 2.99 9.22 -11.72
N LEU A 66 2.98 9.01 -10.41
CA LEU A 66 2.24 7.89 -9.84
C LEU A 66 0.72 8.08 -9.95
N SER A 67 0.25 9.34 -9.96
CA SER A 67 -1.17 9.63 -10.19
C SER A 67 -1.59 9.29 -11.62
N SER A 68 -0.73 9.51 -12.63
CA SER A 68 -1.04 9.13 -14.01
C SER A 68 -1.06 7.61 -14.22
N GLN A 69 -0.40 6.86 -13.33
CA GLN A 69 -0.35 5.39 -13.33
C GLN A 69 -1.33 4.75 -12.33
N ALA A 70 -2.21 5.54 -11.69
CA ALA A 70 -3.01 5.06 -10.56
C ALA A 70 -3.85 3.81 -10.86
N LEU A 71 -4.44 3.72 -12.06
CA LEU A 71 -5.23 2.55 -12.46
C LEU A 71 -4.36 1.29 -12.60
N GLU A 72 -3.22 1.41 -13.27
CA GLU A 72 -2.26 0.31 -13.43
C GLU A 72 -1.73 -0.17 -12.08
N ILE A 73 -1.47 0.75 -11.16
CA ILE A 73 -1.03 0.45 -9.80
C ILE A 73 -2.12 -0.34 -9.05
N LEU A 74 -3.39 0.08 -9.17
CA LEU A 74 -4.53 -0.63 -8.56
C LEU A 74 -4.68 -2.05 -9.13
N GLU A 75 -4.64 -2.20 -10.45
CA GLU A 75 -4.76 -3.52 -11.11
C GLU A 75 -3.63 -4.46 -10.69
N ARG A 76 -2.40 -3.95 -10.63
CA ARG A 76 -1.24 -4.72 -10.15
C ARG A 76 -1.39 -5.10 -8.69
N LEU A 77 -1.82 -4.20 -7.81
CA LEU A 77 -2.08 -4.52 -6.40
C LEU A 77 -3.15 -5.61 -6.27
N GLU A 78 -4.26 -5.47 -6.99
CA GLU A 78 -5.34 -6.46 -7.03
C GLU A 78 -4.89 -7.82 -7.55
N SER A 79 -3.88 -7.88 -8.43
CA SER A 79 -3.36 -9.16 -8.92
C SER A 79 -2.76 -10.04 -7.80
N PHE A 80 -2.27 -9.44 -6.71
CA PHE A 80 -1.73 -10.13 -5.54
C PHE A 80 -2.78 -10.46 -4.47
N VAL A 81 -4.01 -9.96 -4.60
CA VAL A 81 -5.08 -10.18 -3.63
C VAL A 81 -5.72 -11.56 -3.86
N PRO A 82 -5.97 -12.35 -2.80
CA PRO A 82 -6.77 -13.58 -2.91
C PRO A 82 -8.20 -13.30 -3.40
N SER A 83 -8.76 -14.19 -4.23
CA SER A 83 -10.07 -13.97 -4.88
C SER A 83 -11.24 -13.72 -3.92
N ASP A 84 -11.18 -14.26 -2.70
CA ASP A 84 -12.18 -14.08 -1.64
C ASP A 84 -12.15 -12.69 -0.99
N LEU A 85 -11.07 -11.93 -1.18
CA LEU A 85 -10.89 -10.60 -0.62
C LEU A 85 -11.02 -9.48 -1.68
N LYS A 86 -11.15 -9.82 -2.97
CA LYS A 86 -11.29 -8.83 -4.05
C LYS A 86 -12.71 -8.24 -4.11
N PRO A 87 -12.86 -6.96 -4.47
CA PRO A 87 -11.80 -5.95 -4.58
C PRO A 87 -11.41 -5.42 -3.20
N LEU A 88 -10.11 -5.39 -2.94
CA LEU A 88 -9.55 -4.87 -1.68
C LEU A 88 -9.14 -3.40 -1.85
N PHE A 89 -8.36 -3.09 -2.87
CA PHE A 89 -7.89 -1.77 -3.25
C PHE A 89 -8.89 -1.12 -4.22
N LYS A 90 -9.64 -0.14 -3.73
CA LYS A 90 -10.63 0.63 -4.48
C LYS A 90 -10.08 1.96 -5.00
N ASN A 91 -9.15 2.56 -4.25
CA ASN A 91 -8.61 3.88 -4.58
C ASN A 91 -7.18 4.05 -4.06
N LEU A 92 -6.47 5.04 -4.61
CA LEU A 92 -5.16 5.47 -4.16
C LEU A 92 -5.21 6.94 -3.73
N LYS A 93 -4.47 7.26 -2.68
CA LYS A 93 -4.23 8.64 -2.27
C LYS A 93 -2.73 8.84 -2.07
N PHE A 94 -2.19 9.90 -2.65
CA PHE A 94 -0.78 10.24 -2.50
C PHE A 94 -0.62 11.38 -1.50
N ILE A 95 0.34 11.26 -0.59
CA ILE A 95 0.71 12.32 0.36
C ILE A 95 2.19 12.64 0.20
N ILE A 96 2.51 13.93 0.19
CA ILE A 96 3.90 14.37 0.05
C ILE A 96 4.59 14.29 1.41
N ASN A 97 5.68 13.52 1.48
CA ASN A 97 6.58 13.42 2.62
C ASN A 97 8.03 13.68 2.15
N PRO A 98 8.53 14.93 2.30
CA PRO A 98 9.87 15.31 1.86
C PRO A 98 11.01 14.58 2.58
N SER A 99 10.76 13.92 3.72
CA SER A 99 11.81 13.17 4.42
C SER A 99 12.33 11.99 3.59
N LEU A 100 11.53 11.49 2.65
CA LEU A 100 11.90 10.40 1.73
C LEU A 100 13.00 10.80 0.74
N GLU A 101 13.28 12.09 0.53
CA GLU A 101 14.41 12.51 -0.30
C GLU A 101 15.77 12.31 0.37
N LYS A 102 15.79 12.24 1.71
CA LYS A 102 17.02 12.20 2.51
C LYS A 102 17.49 10.77 2.86
N GLU A 103 16.69 9.75 2.56
CA GLU A 103 16.96 8.34 2.93
C GLU A 103 17.83 7.58 1.90
N THR A 104 18.52 8.27 0.98
CA THR A 104 19.40 7.65 -0.05
C THR A 104 20.87 8.00 0.12
#